data_AF-A0A177EEI8-F1
#
_entry.id   AF-A0A177EEI8-F1
#
_cell.length_a   1.000
_cell.length_b   1.000
_cell.length_c   1.000
_cell.angle_alpha   90.00
_cell.angle_beta   90.00
_cell.angle_gamma   90.00
#
_symmetry.space_group_name_H-M   'P 1'
#
loop_
_entity.id
_entity.type
_entity.pdbx_description
1 polymer ?
#
loop_
_entity_poly.entity_id
_entity_poly.type
_entity_poly.pdbx_seq_one_letter_code
_entity_poly.pdbx_strand_id
1 'polypeptide(L)'
;MQIFVNSFTLSDIDVDGKAFDEVSRGVFTNESTTLIMDYHAGLFNHKKMDKVNIALFSEEADFTEKDIPEKYAYLMGNGIVYETKTNGNRQTIDISFSGLLVSLDIDAGIIKDINNCKRLYIGVEGAQQHKNHK
;
A
#
# COMPACT_ATOMS: atom_id res chain seq x y z
N MET A 1 -13.04 -2.59 6.90
CA MET A 1 -13.34 -1.15 6.90
C MET A 1 -12.16 -0.39 6.34
N GLN A 2 -12.35 0.67 5.54
CA GLN A 2 -11.23 1.51 5.09
C GLN A 2 -10.69 2.33 6.27
N ILE A 3 -9.40 2.19 6.59
CA ILE A 3 -8.76 2.89 7.72
C ILE A 3 -7.78 3.96 7.27
N PHE A 4 -7.32 3.90 6.02
CA PHE A 4 -6.44 4.90 5.45
C PHE A 4 -6.60 4.93 3.92
N VAL A 5 -6.47 6.10 3.32
CA VAL A 5 -6.36 6.28 1.88
C VAL A 5 -5.54 7.52 1.60
N ASN A 6 -4.63 7.45 0.64
CA ASN A 6 -3.89 8.63 0.18
C ASN A 6 -3.47 8.49 -1.28
N SER A 7 -3.15 9.63 -1.90
CA SER A 7 -2.59 9.70 -3.24
C SER A 7 -1.07 9.80 -3.15
N PHE A 8 -0.38 8.97 -3.92
CA PHE A 8 1.08 8.87 -3.95
C PHE A 8 1.60 8.99 -5.38
N THR A 9 2.86 9.38 -5.51
CA THR A 9 3.62 9.17 -6.74
C THR A 9 4.51 7.95 -6.57
N LEU A 10 4.53 7.02 -7.54
CA LEU A 10 5.52 5.95 -7.58
C LEU A 10 6.88 6.53 -7.99
N SER A 11 7.63 6.99 -7.00
CA SER A 11 8.84 7.80 -7.18
C SER A 11 10.06 6.97 -7.53
N ASP A 12 10.13 5.72 -7.06
CA ASP A 12 11.19 4.81 -7.45
C ASP A 12 10.78 3.34 -7.41
N ILE A 13 11.55 2.49 -8.10
CA ILE A 13 11.35 1.05 -8.18
C ILE A 13 12.72 0.37 -8.08
N ASP A 14 12.85 -0.59 -7.17
CA ASP A 14 14.04 -1.43 -7.00
C ASP A 14 15.33 -0.60 -6.82
N VAL A 15 15.31 0.36 -5.87
CA VAL A 15 16.42 1.30 -5.59
C VAL A 15 17.75 0.59 -5.33
N ASP A 16 17.71 -0.56 -4.64
CA ASP A 16 18.88 -1.38 -4.31
C ASP A 16 19.25 -2.37 -5.43
N GLY A 17 18.62 -2.24 -6.60
CA GLY A 17 18.70 -3.20 -7.70
C GLY A 17 17.60 -4.26 -7.64
N LYS A 18 17.25 -4.79 -8.81
CA LYS A 18 16.23 -5.84 -8.93
C LYS A 18 16.78 -7.18 -8.44
N ALA A 19 16.20 -7.70 -7.35
CA ALA A 19 16.62 -8.96 -6.74
C ALA A 19 15.77 -10.18 -7.17
N PHE A 20 14.50 -9.95 -7.55
CA PHE A 20 13.55 -11.00 -7.89
C PHE A 20 12.85 -10.68 -9.22
N ASP A 21 12.53 -11.70 -10.02
CA ASP A 21 11.92 -11.47 -11.33
C ASP A 21 10.47 -10.99 -11.23
N GLU A 22 9.71 -11.61 -10.32
CA GLU A 22 8.26 -11.43 -10.17
C GLU A 22 7.87 -10.45 -9.06
N VAL A 23 8.83 -10.00 -8.25
CA VAL A 23 8.60 -9.05 -7.15
C VAL A 23 9.47 -7.82 -7.35
N SER A 24 8.85 -6.65 -7.28
CA SER A 24 9.54 -5.37 -7.26
C SER A 24 9.15 -4.59 -6.01
N ARG A 25 10.05 -3.71 -5.57
CA ARG A 25 9.86 -2.80 -4.44
C ARG A 25 9.61 -1.38 -4.94
N GLY A 26 8.40 -0.90 -4.75
CA GLY A 26 8.04 0.48 -5.07
C GLY A 26 8.25 1.42 -3.88
N VAL A 27 8.73 2.62 -4.18
CA VAL A 27 8.78 3.75 -3.24
C VAL A 27 7.71 4.75 -3.65
N PHE A 28 6.69 4.88 -2.81
CA PHE A 28 5.52 5.71 -3.03
C PHE A 28 5.57 6.90 -2.08
N THR A 29 5.61 8.12 -2.61
CA THR A 29 5.76 9.33 -1.79
C THR A 29 4.69 10.36 -2.10
N ASN A 30 4.31 11.10 -1.08
CA ASN A 30 3.65 12.39 -1.21
C ASN A 30 4.27 13.39 -0.21
N GLU A 31 3.62 14.54 0.01
CA GLU A 31 4.19 15.63 0.82
C GLU A 31 4.51 15.24 2.27
N SER A 32 3.78 14.30 2.87
CA SER A 32 3.94 13.94 4.29
C SER A 32 4.22 12.46 4.55
N THR A 33 3.93 11.60 3.57
CA THR A 33 3.87 10.15 3.74
C THR A 33 4.81 9.45 2.75
N THR A 34 5.55 8.46 3.25
CA THR A 34 6.30 7.51 2.43
C THR A 34 5.76 6.12 2.67
N LEU A 35 5.44 5.40 1.60
CA LEU A 35 5.05 4.00 1.61
C LEU A 35 6.05 3.23 0.74
N ILE A 36 6.71 2.25 1.33
CA ILE A 36 7.56 1.29 0.62
C ILE A 36 6.79 -0.02 0.56
N MET A 37 6.62 -0.60 -0.63
CA MET A 37 5.80 -1.80 -0.80
C MET A 37 6.42 -2.74 -1.82
N ASP A 38 6.61 -3.99 -1.41
CA ASP A 38 6.85 -5.11 -2.31
C ASP A 38 5.55 -5.50 -3.00
N TYR A 39 5.58 -5.67 -4.31
CA TYR A 39 4.40 -6.04 -5.11
C TYR A 39 4.77 -7.02 -6.22
N HIS A 40 3.77 -7.74 -6.72
CA HIS A 40 3.94 -8.65 -7.84
C HIS A 40 4.04 -7.87 -9.17
N ALA A 41 5.21 -7.87 -9.79
CA ALA A 41 5.55 -7.04 -10.95
C ALA A 41 4.69 -7.31 -12.19
N GLY A 42 4.21 -8.55 -12.37
CA GLY A 42 3.31 -8.90 -13.48
C GLY A 42 1.85 -8.48 -13.30
N LEU A 43 1.43 -8.14 -12.08
CA LEU A 43 0.04 -7.80 -11.74
C LEU A 43 -0.13 -6.31 -11.47
N PHE A 44 0.92 -5.66 -10.96
CA PHE A 44 0.94 -4.23 -10.69
C PHE A 44 1.29 -3.45 -11.96
N ASN A 45 0.33 -2.71 -12.51
CA ASN A 45 0.43 -2.13 -13.86
C ASN A 45 0.83 -0.64 -13.91
N HIS A 46 1.22 -0.05 -12.78
CA HIS A 46 1.67 1.34 -12.72
C HIS A 46 3.18 1.45 -12.98
N LYS A 47 3.59 2.59 -13.51
CA LYS A 47 4.97 2.92 -13.88
C LYS A 47 5.54 4.00 -12.95
N LYS A 48 6.86 4.12 -12.93
CA LYS A 48 7.56 5.23 -12.27
C LYS A 48 6.97 6.56 -12.74
N MET A 49 6.76 7.48 -11.80
CA MET A 49 6.06 8.77 -11.94
C MET A 49 4.53 8.71 -12.05
N ASP A 50 3.90 7.54 -12.07
CA ASP A 50 2.44 7.47 -12.03
C ASP A 50 1.92 7.91 -10.66
N LYS A 51 0.78 8.60 -10.69
CA LYS A 51 0.00 8.92 -9.49
C LYS A 51 -0.97 7.78 -9.21
N VAL A 52 -0.94 7.28 -7.99
CA VAL A 52 -1.73 6.12 -7.56
C VAL A 52 -2.41 6.41 -6.23
N ASN A 53 -3.67 6.01 -6.12
CA ASN A 53 -4.37 6.05 -4.84
C ASN A 53 -4.25 4.67 -4.18
N ILE A 54 -3.72 4.66 -2.96
CA ILE A 54 -3.51 3.44 -2.17
C ILE A 54 -4.32 3.57 -0.89
N ALA A 55 -5.08 2.53 -0.58
CA ALA A 55 -5.90 2.43 0.61
C ALA A 55 -5.54 1.20 1.45
N LEU A 56 -5.64 1.36 2.76
CA LEU A 56 -5.52 0.29 3.74
C LEU A 56 -6.91 0.00 4.33
N PHE A 57 -7.23 -1.28 4.44
CA PHE A 57 -8.47 -1.76 5.03
C PHE A 57 -8.18 -2.74 6.15
N SER A 58 -9.02 -2.75 7.19
CA SER A 58 -9.02 -3.76 8.25
C SER A 58 -10.14 -4.78 8.06
N GLU A 59 -9.95 -6.01 8.53
CA GLU A 59 -10.98 -7.06 8.59
C GLU A 59 -12.01 -6.85 9.74
N GLU A 60 -12.07 -5.66 10.33
CA GLU A 60 -13.02 -5.38 11.41
C GLU A 60 -14.46 -5.33 10.91
N ALA A 61 -15.38 -5.72 11.78
CA ALA A 61 -16.83 -5.73 11.52
C ALA A 61 -17.24 -6.57 10.30
N ASP A 62 -16.72 -7.80 10.22
CA ASP A 62 -16.99 -8.77 9.14
C ASP A 62 -16.57 -8.29 7.74
N PHE A 63 -15.71 -7.27 7.66
CA PHE A 63 -15.22 -6.76 6.40
C PHE A 63 -14.24 -7.74 5.76
N THR A 64 -14.48 -8.06 4.49
CA THR A 64 -13.67 -8.99 3.69
C THR A 64 -13.13 -8.32 2.43
N GLU A 65 -12.31 -9.04 1.68
CA GLU A 65 -11.84 -8.61 0.36
C GLU A 65 -12.99 -8.27 -0.62
N LYS A 66 -14.17 -8.88 -0.45
CA LYS A 66 -15.34 -8.65 -1.31
C LYS A 66 -15.99 -7.28 -1.08
N ASP A 67 -15.71 -6.67 0.07
CA ASP A 67 -16.21 -5.36 0.45
C ASP A 67 -15.29 -4.23 -0.04
N ILE A 68 -14.14 -4.57 -0.62
CA ILE A 68 -13.20 -3.60 -1.20
C ILE A 68 -13.78 -3.09 -2.53
N PRO A 69 -13.89 -1.77 -2.73
CA PRO A 69 -14.45 -1.20 -3.96
C PRO A 69 -13.72 -1.64 -5.23
N GLU A 70 -14.47 -1.93 -6.30
CA GLU A 70 -13.94 -2.40 -7.61
C GLU A 70 -12.91 -1.47 -8.26
N LYS A 71 -12.88 -0.18 -7.88
CA LYS A 71 -11.86 0.76 -8.35
C LYS A 71 -10.43 0.35 -7.97
N TYR A 72 -10.27 -0.44 -6.89
CA TYR A 72 -8.98 -0.97 -6.46
C TYR A 72 -8.66 -2.26 -7.24
N ALA A 73 -7.95 -2.10 -8.36
CA ALA A 73 -7.68 -3.19 -9.30
C ALA A 73 -6.57 -4.14 -8.85
N TYR A 74 -5.70 -3.71 -7.93
CA TYR A 74 -4.67 -4.55 -7.33
C TYR A 74 -4.90 -4.65 -5.83
N LEU A 75 -5.04 -5.89 -5.33
CA LEU A 75 -5.32 -6.19 -3.93
C LEU A 75 -4.23 -7.09 -3.34
N MET A 76 -3.74 -6.73 -2.15
CA MET A 76 -2.98 -7.62 -1.29
C MET A 76 -3.78 -7.86 -0.01
N GLY A 77 -4.08 -9.12 0.29
CA GLY A 77 -4.85 -9.50 1.48
C GLY A 77 -4.01 -10.22 2.53
N ASN A 78 -4.59 -10.44 3.71
CA ASN A 78 -3.97 -11.15 4.83
C ASN A 78 -2.70 -10.48 5.38
N GLY A 79 -2.63 -9.15 5.35
CA GLY A 79 -1.53 -8.39 5.95
C GLY A 79 -1.55 -8.45 7.47
N ILE A 80 -0.38 -8.63 8.09
CA ILE A 80 -0.20 -8.61 9.54
C ILE A 80 0.80 -7.52 9.90
N VAL A 81 0.42 -6.62 10.81
CA VAL A 81 1.35 -5.66 11.41
C VAL A 81 2.31 -6.42 12.31
N TYR A 82 3.60 -6.35 12.02
CA TYR A 82 4.62 -7.03 12.83
C TYR A 82 5.47 -6.06 13.64
N GLU A 83 5.52 -4.79 13.25
CA GLU A 83 6.23 -3.76 13.99
C GLU A 83 5.55 -2.39 13.82
N THR A 84 5.51 -1.63 14.91
CA THR A 84 5.18 -0.21 14.88
C THR A 84 6.18 0.57 15.72
N LYS A 85 6.73 1.65 15.16
CA LYS A 85 7.66 2.54 15.85
C LYS A 85 7.09 3.95 15.82
N THR A 86 7.12 4.65 16.95
CA THR A 86 6.75 6.06 17.01
C THR A 86 7.98 6.85 17.44
N ASN A 87 8.36 7.86 16.66
CA ASN A 87 9.46 8.77 16.97
C ASN A 87 9.00 10.21 16.77
N GLY A 88 8.80 10.93 17.87
CA GLY A 88 8.25 12.28 17.85
C GLY A 88 6.86 12.32 17.23
N ASN A 89 6.71 13.09 16.15
CA ASN A 89 5.46 13.24 15.41
C ASN A 89 5.30 12.24 14.26
N ARG A 90 6.23 11.30 14.06
CA ARG A 90 6.16 10.29 13.00
C ARG A 90 5.92 8.89 13.56
N GLN A 91 5.24 8.07 12.79
CA GLN A 91 4.94 6.68 13.06
C GLN A 91 5.31 5.84 11.83
N THR A 92 6.11 4.81 12.05
CA THR A 92 6.39 3.76 11.07
C THR A 92 5.53 2.54 11.40
N ILE A 93 4.84 2.01 10.40
CA ILE A 93 3.98 0.82 10.50
C ILE A 93 4.48 -0.19 9.48
N ASP A 94 4.99 -1.31 9.97
CA ASP A 94 5.52 -2.38 9.15
C ASP A 94 4.55 -3.56 9.10
N ILE A 95 4.19 -3.95 7.87
CA ILE A 95 3.15 -4.93 7.58
C ILE A 95 3.74 -6.00 6.66
N SER A 96 3.42 -7.26 6.91
CA SER A 96 3.77 -8.38 6.01
C SER A 96 2.53 -8.99 5.38
N PHE A 97 2.52 -9.07 4.06
CA PHE A 97 1.51 -9.76 3.25
C PHE A 97 2.11 -11.05 2.72
N SER A 98 2.19 -12.08 3.58
CA SER A 98 2.79 -13.39 3.25
C SER A 98 4.22 -13.32 2.68
N GLY A 99 5.02 -12.35 3.14
CA GLY A 99 6.40 -12.12 2.67
C GLY A 99 6.57 -10.90 1.78
N LEU A 100 5.49 -10.35 1.20
CA LEU A 100 5.53 -9.02 0.57
C LEU A 100 5.47 -7.96 1.66
N LEU A 101 6.55 -7.21 1.83
CA LEU A 101 6.68 -6.26 2.93
C LEU A 101 6.16 -4.89 2.55
N VAL A 102 5.56 -4.22 3.53
CA VAL A 102 5.12 -2.83 3.44
C VAL A 102 5.62 -2.07 4.66
N SER A 103 6.24 -0.91 4.43
CA SER A 103 6.63 0.05 5.47
C SER A 103 5.94 1.37 5.17
N LEU A 104 5.06 1.81 6.07
CA LEU A 104 4.36 3.08 5.98
C LEU A 104 4.92 4.04 7.02
N ASP A 105 5.56 5.13 6.57
CA ASP A 105 6.03 6.22 7.40
C ASP A 105 5.10 7.44 7.22
N ILE A 106 4.41 7.81 8.29
CA ILE A 106 3.34 8.80 8.31
C ILE A 106 3.35 9.62 9.61
N ASP A 107 2.65 10.75 9.63
CA ASP A 107 2.40 11.49 10.88
C ASP A 107 1.65 10.61 11.90
N ALA A 108 2.14 10.65 13.14
CA ALA A 108 1.60 9.89 14.25
C ALA A 108 0.15 10.28 14.54
N GLY A 109 -0.71 9.27 14.70
CA GLY A 109 -2.13 9.46 15.03
C GLY A 109 -3.07 9.59 13.82
N ILE A 110 -2.54 9.58 12.58
CA ILE A 110 -3.37 9.45 11.37
C ILE A 110 -4.05 8.08 11.32
N ILE A 111 -3.30 7.01 11.57
CA ILE A 111 -3.84 5.66 11.69
C ILE A 111 -3.77 5.25 13.16
N LYS A 112 -4.94 5.13 13.79
CA LYS A 112 -5.07 4.74 15.20
C LYS A 112 -5.30 3.25 15.32
N ASP A 113 -4.82 2.68 16.42
CA ASP A 113 -5.11 1.31 16.84
C ASP A 113 -4.77 0.22 15.80
N ILE A 114 -3.84 0.49 14.88
CA ILE A 114 -3.44 -0.46 13.82
C ILE A 114 -2.96 -1.81 14.38
N ASN A 115 -2.37 -1.81 15.59
CA ASN A 115 -1.93 -3.02 16.28
C ASN A 115 -3.09 -3.93 16.74
N ASN A 116 -4.32 -3.40 16.81
CA ASN A 116 -5.51 -4.17 17.15
C ASN A 116 -6.15 -4.84 15.91
N CYS A 117 -5.77 -4.42 14.70
CA CYS A 117 -6.27 -4.99 13.47
C CYS A 117 -5.68 -6.41 13.28
N LYS A 118 -6.54 -7.43 13.28
CA LYS A 118 -6.12 -8.83 13.09
C LYS A 118 -5.55 -9.10 11.70
N ARG A 119 -6.18 -8.52 10.68
CA ARG A 119 -5.78 -8.63 9.27
C ARG A 119 -6.01 -7.32 8.56
N LEU A 120 -5.14 -7.05 7.61
CA LEU A 120 -5.16 -5.88 6.75
C LEU A 120 -5.25 -6.29 5.27
N TYR A 121 -5.78 -5.38 4.47
CA TYR A 121 -5.77 -5.44 3.02
C TYR A 121 -5.23 -4.12 2.47
N ILE A 122 -4.43 -4.20 1.41
CA ILE A 122 -4.05 -3.03 0.61
C ILE A 122 -4.79 -3.08 -0.71
N GLY A 123 -5.44 -1.98 -1.07
CA GLY A 123 -6.03 -1.76 -2.38
C GLY A 123 -5.33 -0.63 -3.12
N VAL A 124 -4.99 -0.84 -4.38
CA VAL A 124 -4.40 0.16 -5.26
C VAL A 124 -5.34 0.40 -6.42
N GLU A 125 -5.71 1.66 -6.64
CA GLU A 125 -6.58 2.03 -7.76
C GLU A 125 -5.94 1.63 -9.09
N GLY A 126 -6.76 1.15 -10.03
CA GLY A 126 -6.25 0.76 -11.35
C GLY A 126 -5.66 1.94 -12.12
N ALA A 127 -4.62 1.70 -12.92
CA ALA A 127 -4.07 2.71 -13.81
C ALA A 127 -5.17 3.29 -14.70
N GLN A 128 -5.26 4.62 -14.80
CA GLN A 128 -6.22 5.23 -15.73
C GLN A 128 -5.82 4.83 -17.15
N GLN A 129 -6.65 4.01 -17.79
CA GLN A 129 -6.54 3.81 -19.23
C GLN A 129 -6.85 5.14 -19.89
N HIS A 130 -5.85 5.78 -20.49
CA HIS A 130 -6.11 6.81 -21.49
C HIS A 130 -7.01 6.18 -22.55
N LYS A 131 -8.30 6.51 -22.54
CA LYS A 131 -9.19 6.22 -23.66
C LYS A 131 -8.64 6.99 -24.84
N ASN A 132 -7.85 6.31 -25.67
CA ASN A 132 -7.56 6.79 -27.01
C ASN A 132 -8.89 6.81 -27.75
N HIS A 133 -9.51 7.98 -27.81
CA HIS A 133 -10.57 8.25 -28.77
C HIS A 133 -9.95 8.09 -30.16
N LYS A 134 -10.23 6.96 -30.81
CA LYS A 134 -10.12 6.81 -32.26
C LYS A 134 -11.33 7.43 -32.91
#